data_AF-A0A5S3YS08-F1
#
_entry.id   AF-A0A5S3YS08-F1
#
_cell.length_a   1.000
_cell.length_b   1.000
_cell.length_c   1.000
_cell.angle_alpha   90.00
_cell.angle_beta   90.00
_cell.angle_gamma   90.00
#
_symmetry.space_group_name_H-M   'P 1'
#
loop_
_entity.id
_entity.type
_entity.pdbx_description
1 polymer ?
#
loop_
_entity_poly.entity_id
_entity_poly.type
_entity_poly.pdbx_seq_one_letter_code
_entity_poly.pdbx_strand_id
1 'polypeptide(L)'
;MNKKILFFLVTTGVPFSSVAGSLVCENTKVTKVAYHANNRLMVQLENMNRPVFFCNPETQWSVSGTNYVMGPETCKTVFSMFLTAKATGATITRVHFDGEHVPAKCDQWGAWNSAVIRYVNF
;
A
#
# COMPACT_ATOMS: atom_id res chain seq x y z
N MET A 1 -48.19 37.59 12.52
CA MET A 1 -46.79 37.75 12.07
C MET A 1 -46.01 36.51 12.48
N ASN A 2 -45.80 35.57 11.56
CA ASN A 2 -45.14 34.29 11.86
C ASN A 2 -43.63 34.39 11.64
N LYS A 3 -42.86 34.51 12.73
CA LYS A 3 -41.38 34.43 12.70
C LYS A 3 -40.97 32.97 12.46
N LYS A 4 -40.53 32.64 11.25
CA LYS A 4 -39.84 31.38 10.96
C LYS A 4 -38.41 31.49 11.48
N ILE A 5 -38.09 30.74 12.53
CA ILE A 5 -36.73 30.60 13.05
C ILE A 5 -36.01 29.58 12.18
N LEU A 6 -34.97 30.02 11.47
CA LEU A 6 -34.10 29.18 10.65
C LEU A 6 -33.04 28.55 11.57
N PHE A 7 -33.14 27.24 11.82
CA PHE A 7 -32.15 26.50 12.59
C PHE A 7 -30.94 26.18 11.70
N PHE A 8 -29.81 26.84 11.93
CA PHE A 8 -28.55 26.56 11.24
C PHE A 8 -27.87 25.37 11.93
N LEU A 9 -27.96 24.18 11.34
CA LEU A 9 -27.32 22.97 11.87
C LEU A 9 -25.82 23.02 11.54
N VAL A 10 -25.00 23.42 12.51
CA VAL A 10 -23.53 23.38 12.39
C VAL A 10 -23.09 21.93 12.61
N THR A 11 -22.82 21.21 11.53
CA THR A 11 -22.19 19.88 11.59
C THR A 11 -20.70 20.05 11.84
N THR A 12 -20.28 19.93 13.10
CA THR A 12 -18.85 19.82 13.46
C THR A 12 -18.32 18.49 12.94
N GLY A 13 -17.52 18.54 11.86
CA GLY A 13 -16.87 17.36 11.30
C GLY A 13 -15.87 16.77 12.29
N VAL A 14 -16.11 15.52 12.71
CA VAL A 14 -15.18 14.76 13.54
C VAL A 14 -14.00 14.35 12.64
N PRO A 15 -12.74 14.68 12.99
CA PRO A 15 -11.60 14.20 12.22
C PRO A 15 -11.51 12.68 12.38
N PHE A 16 -11.67 11.94 11.27
CA PHE A 16 -11.36 10.51 11.24
C PHE A 16 -9.84 10.37 11.37
N SER A 17 -9.37 9.99 12.55
CA SER A 17 -7.98 9.58 12.72
C SER A 17 -7.78 8.27 11.99
N SER A 18 -7.12 8.30 10.84
CA SER A 18 -6.73 7.08 10.16
C SER A 18 -5.56 6.43 10.89
N VAL A 19 -5.67 5.13 11.14
CA VAL A 19 -4.64 4.39 11.86
C VAL A 19 -3.63 3.88 10.84
N ALA A 20 -2.38 4.30 11.02
CA ALA A 20 -1.24 3.74 10.30
C ALA A 20 -1.14 2.22 10.52
N GLY A 21 -1.24 1.44 9.46
CA GLY A 21 -0.98 0.01 9.50
C GLY A 21 0.48 -0.32 9.22
N SER A 22 0.96 -1.38 9.86
CA SER A 22 2.27 -1.98 9.60
C SER A 22 2.08 -3.49 9.58
N LEU A 23 2.51 -4.13 8.49
CA LEU A 23 2.27 -5.54 8.23
C LEU A 23 3.50 -6.17 7.61
N VAL A 24 3.80 -7.39 8.06
CA VAL A 24 4.87 -8.19 7.50
C VAL A 24 4.27 -9.46 6.91
N CYS A 25 4.55 -9.69 5.63
CA CYS A 25 4.23 -10.94 4.95
C CYS A 25 5.52 -11.75 4.78
N GLU A 26 5.54 -12.93 5.38
CA GLU A 26 6.74 -13.78 5.47
C GLU A 26 6.60 -15.06 4.64
N ASN A 27 7.74 -15.62 4.25
CA ASN A 27 7.86 -16.94 3.61
C ASN A 27 6.86 -17.14 2.47
N THR A 28 6.76 -16.16 1.57
CA THR A 28 5.73 -16.11 0.54
C THR A 28 6.32 -15.95 -0.85
N LYS A 29 5.67 -16.53 -1.86
CA LYS A 29 6.02 -16.34 -3.27
C LYS A 29 5.34 -15.12 -3.85
N VAL A 30 5.89 -14.60 -4.95
CA VAL A 30 5.28 -13.52 -5.74
C VAL A 30 4.35 -14.12 -6.79
N THR A 31 3.04 -13.90 -6.65
CA THR A 31 2.04 -14.40 -7.59
C THR A 31 1.78 -13.42 -8.73
N LYS A 32 1.83 -12.10 -8.47
CA LYS A 32 1.71 -11.07 -9.51
C LYS A 32 2.68 -9.93 -9.26
N VAL A 33 3.23 -9.41 -10.35
CA VAL A 33 3.90 -8.12 -10.42
C VAL A 33 3.34 -7.43 -11.64
N ALA A 34 2.90 -6.18 -11.51
CA ALA A 34 2.27 -5.47 -12.61
C ALA A 34 2.71 -4.01 -12.69
N TYR A 35 2.80 -3.53 -13.92
CA TYR A 35 2.84 -2.11 -14.24
C TYR A 35 1.41 -1.64 -14.50
N HIS A 36 0.95 -0.68 -13.73
CA HIS A 36 -0.38 -0.09 -13.84
C HIS A 36 -0.29 1.32 -14.44
N ALA A 37 -1.38 1.77 -15.06
CA ALA A 37 -1.52 3.16 -15.52
C ALA A 37 -1.13 4.18 -14.44
N ASN A 38 -0.60 5.33 -14.90
CA ASN A 38 -0.01 6.40 -14.09
C ASN A 38 1.31 6.02 -13.41
N ASN A 39 2.10 5.15 -14.06
CA ASN A 39 3.43 4.74 -13.61
C ASN A 39 3.43 4.13 -12.20
N ARG A 40 2.42 3.34 -11.87
CA ARG A 40 2.31 2.70 -10.55
C ARG A 40 2.61 1.22 -10.65
N LEU A 41 3.42 0.71 -9.73
CA LEU A 41 3.76 -0.70 -9.68
C LEU A 41 2.93 -1.40 -8.62
N MET A 42 2.51 -2.62 -8.93
CA MET A 42 1.74 -3.48 -8.05
C MET A 42 2.45 -4.80 -7.78
N VAL A 43 2.25 -5.34 -6.58
CA VAL A 43 2.68 -6.68 -6.20
C VAL A 43 1.52 -7.44 -5.55
N GLN A 44 1.43 -8.73 -5.82
CA GLN A 44 0.61 -9.68 -5.07
C GLN A 44 1.51 -10.84 -4.64
N LEU A 45 1.52 -11.10 -3.34
CA LEU A 45 2.16 -12.27 -2.74
C LEU A 45 1.14 -13.41 -2.64
N GLU A 46 1.62 -14.64 -2.46
CA GLU A 46 0.78 -15.84 -2.36
C GLU A 46 -0.21 -15.78 -1.19
N ASN A 47 0.19 -15.20 -0.07
CA ASN A 47 -0.67 -14.98 1.09
C ASN A 47 -1.55 -13.72 1.00
N MET A 48 -1.62 -13.08 -0.18
CA MET A 48 -2.44 -11.89 -0.39
C MET A 48 -3.69 -12.19 -1.22
N ASN A 49 -4.82 -11.65 -0.75
CA ASN A 49 -6.10 -11.74 -1.46
C ASN A 49 -6.15 -10.82 -2.70
N ARG A 50 -5.40 -9.70 -2.70
CA ARG A 50 -5.42 -8.68 -3.76
C ARG A 50 -4.03 -8.09 -4.03
N PRO A 51 -3.75 -7.63 -5.26
CA PRO A 51 -2.55 -6.86 -5.56
C PRO A 51 -2.62 -5.47 -4.93
N VAL A 52 -1.47 -4.94 -4.50
CA VAL A 52 -1.35 -3.62 -3.85
C VAL A 52 -0.39 -2.73 -4.61
N PHE A 53 -0.66 -1.43 -4.66
CA PHE A 53 0.30 -0.45 -5.16
C PHE A 53 1.41 -0.26 -4.14
N PHE A 54 2.67 -0.32 -4.60
CA PHE A 54 3.80 -0.20 -3.67
C PHE A 54 4.81 0.89 -4.04
N CYS A 55 4.87 1.34 -5.30
CA CYS A 55 5.72 2.47 -5.70
C CYS A 55 5.41 3.04 -7.09
N ASN A 56 6.12 4.12 -7.44
CA ASN A 56 6.18 4.72 -8.77
C ASN A 56 7.68 4.79 -9.20
N PRO A 57 8.09 4.27 -10.37
CA PRO A 57 9.50 4.22 -10.76
C PRO A 57 10.03 5.55 -11.30
N GLU A 58 9.19 6.55 -11.48
CA GLU A 58 9.55 7.85 -12.06
C GLU A 58 9.51 8.99 -11.03
N THR A 59 8.85 8.79 -9.89
CA THR A 59 8.65 9.83 -8.87
C THR A 59 8.75 9.26 -7.47
N GLN A 60 8.93 10.14 -6.49
CA GLN A 60 8.92 9.78 -5.08
C GLN A 60 7.53 9.25 -4.68
N TRP A 61 7.50 8.05 -4.10
CA TRP A 61 6.28 7.41 -3.61
C TRP A 61 6.16 7.58 -2.11
N SER A 62 5.03 8.15 -1.69
CA SER A 62 4.64 8.28 -0.29
C SER A 62 3.17 7.93 -0.14
N VAL A 63 2.80 7.39 1.01
CA VAL A 63 1.43 7.07 1.38
C VAL A 63 1.15 7.67 2.76
N SER A 64 -0.11 7.96 3.06
CA SER A 64 -0.51 8.41 4.40
C SER A 64 -0.26 7.31 5.44
N GLY A 65 -0.16 7.68 6.71
CA GLY A 65 0.07 6.75 7.82
C GLY A 65 1.54 6.31 7.98
N THR A 66 2.49 6.82 7.21
CA THR A 66 3.91 6.53 7.42
C THR A 66 4.78 7.70 6.95
N ASN A 67 5.91 7.90 7.62
CA ASN A 67 6.93 8.86 7.19
C ASN A 67 7.94 8.21 6.22
N TYR A 68 7.82 6.91 5.97
CA TYR A 68 8.66 6.23 5.01
C TYR A 68 8.25 6.60 3.60
N VAL A 69 9.26 6.89 2.80
CA VAL A 69 9.13 7.30 1.42
C VAL A 69 10.05 6.44 0.58
N MET A 70 9.55 5.96 -0.55
CA MET A 70 10.35 5.22 -1.52
C MET A 70 10.72 6.12 -2.70
N GLY A 71 12.03 6.25 -2.97
CA GLY A 71 12.52 6.94 -4.16
C GLY A 71 12.43 6.10 -5.43
N PRO A 72 12.56 6.74 -6.62
CA PRO A 72 12.51 6.05 -7.92
C PRO A 72 13.47 4.87 -8.06
N GLU A 73 14.74 5.03 -7.66
CA GLU A 73 15.74 3.97 -7.79
C GLU A 73 15.46 2.80 -6.86
N THR A 74 15.07 3.06 -5.61
CA THR A 74 14.61 2.01 -4.68
C THR A 74 13.39 1.26 -5.23
N CYS A 75 12.45 1.98 -5.85
CA CYS A 75 11.29 1.38 -6.50
C CYS A 75 11.69 0.41 -7.62
N LYS A 76 12.60 0.82 -8.52
CA LYS A 76 13.11 -0.04 -9.60
C LYS A 76 13.84 -1.26 -9.07
N THR A 77 14.64 -1.11 -8.01
CA THR A 77 15.34 -2.23 -7.35
C THR A 77 14.34 -3.23 -6.76
N VAL A 78 13.38 -2.76 -5.96
CA VAL A 78 12.36 -3.61 -5.33
C VAL A 78 11.50 -4.31 -6.40
N PHE A 79 11.12 -3.59 -7.46
CA PHE A 79 10.41 -4.18 -8.59
C PHE A 79 11.23 -5.28 -9.28
N SER A 80 12.52 -5.04 -9.50
CA SER A 80 13.43 -6.04 -10.10
C SER A 80 13.57 -7.29 -9.21
N MET A 81 13.62 -7.11 -7.89
CA MET A 81 13.63 -8.22 -6.94
C MET A 81 12.34 -9.05 -7.04
N PHE A 82 11.16 -8.41 -7.07
CA PHE A 82 9.89 -9.12 -7.22
C PHE A 82 9.74 -9.80 -8.57
N LEU A 83 10.18 -9.15 -9.66
CA LEU A 83 10.16 -9.74 -10.99
C LEU A 83 11.05 -10.98 -11.05
N THR A 84 12.24 -10.91 -10.46
CA THR A 84 13.17 -12.04 -10.35
C THR A 84 12.57 -13.16 -9.50
N ALA A 85 11.97 -12.85 -8.34
CA ALA A 85 11.31 -13.83 -7.48
C ALA A 85 10.22 -14.59 -8.23
N LYS A 86 9.40 -13.84 -8.97
CA LYS A 86 8.31 -14.40 -9.75
C LYS A 86 8.84 -15.30 -10.88
N ALA A 87 9.88 -14.86 -11.58
CA ALA A 87 10.46 -15.61 -12.69
C ALA A 87 11.13 -16.91 -12.24
N THR A 88 11.77 -16.92 -11.08
CA THR A 88 12.47 -18.09 -10.53
C THR A 88 11.58 -18.97 -9.64
N GLY A 89 10.40 -18.49 -9.24
CA GLY A 89 9.55 -19.15 -8.25
C GLY A 89 10.13 -19.12 -6.83
N ALA A 90 11.10 -18.24 -6.57
CA ALA A 90 11.74 -18.10 -5.28
C ALA A 90 10.75 -17.60 -4.21
N THR A 91 10.94 -18.12 -3.00
CA THR A 91 10.25 -17.64 -1.80
C THR A 91 10.95 -16.38 -1.30
N ILE A 92 10.17 -15.34 -1.02
CA ILE A 92 10.65 -14.14 -0.34
C ILE A 92 10.48 -14.37 1.16
N THR A 93 11.56 -14.24 1.90
CA THR A 93 11.56 -14.44 3.35
C THR A 93 10.69 -13.41 4.06
N ARG A 94 10.77 -12.13 3.66
CA ARG A 94 10.04 -11.05 4.34
C ARG A 94 9.74 -9.86 3.44
N VAL A 95 8.49 -9.38 3.45
CA VAL A 95 8.06 -8.10 2.86
C VAL A 95 7.36 -7.27 3.93
N HIS A 96 7.88 -6.07 4.21
CA HIS A 96 7.31 -5.15 5.20
C HIS A 96 6.55 -4.01 4.53
N PHE A 97 5.24 -3.95 4.74
CA PHE A 97 4.35 -2.90 4.26
C PHE A 97 4.00 -1.91 5.37
N ASP A 98 4.05 -0.62 5.08
CA ASP A 98 3.55 0.44 5.95
C ASP A 98 2.59 1.37 5.19
N GLY A 99 1.61 1.92 5.92
CA GLY A 99 0.68 2.92 5.42
C GLY A 99 -0.72 2.79 5.99
N GLU A 100 -1.55 3.80 5.77
CA GLU A 100 -2.93 3.87 6.22
C GLU A 100 -3.81 2.72 5.69
N HIS A 101 -3.55 2.27 4.47
CA HIS A 101 -4.32 1.19 3.84
C HIS A 101 -3.78 -0.21 4.13
N VAL A 102 -2.79 -0.33 5.02
CA VAL A 102 -2.20 -1.62 5.39
C VAL A 102 -3.10 -2.33 6.40
N PRO A 103 -3.65 -3.51 6.06
CA PRO A 103 -4.55 -4.26 6.94
C PRO A 103 -3.78 -4.98 8.06
N ALA A 104 -4.52 -5.57 8.99
CA ALA A 104 -3.95 -6.38 10.06
C ALA A 104 -3.35 -7.72 9.59
N LYS A 105 -3.75 -8.22 8.40
CA LYS A 105 -3.30 -9.50 7.84
C LYS A 105 -3.08 -9.42 6.32
N CYS A 106 -2.16 -10.22 5.80
CA CYS A 106 -1.81 -10.26 4.37
C CYS A 106 -2.98 -10.60 3.45
N ASP A 107 -3.99 -11.30 3.93
CA ASP A 107 -5.17 -11.72 3.16
C ASP A 107 -6.35 -10.72 3.24
N GLN A 108 -6.14 -9.54 3.79
CA GLN A 108 -7.21 -8.56 4.06
C GLN A 108 -7.05 -7.24 3.29
N TRP A 109 -6.31 -7.22 2.18
CA TRP A 109 -6.16 -6.00 1.38
C TRP A 109 -7.46 -5.58 0.70
N GLY A 110 -7.72 -4.27 0.72
CA GLY A 110 -8.80 -3.63 -0.02
C GLY A 110 -8.48 -3.51 -1.52
N ALA A 111 -9.50 -3.19 -2.32
CA ALA A 111 -9.26 -2.86 -3.73
C ALA A 111 -8.46 -1.56 -3.83
N TRP A 112 -7.43 -1.56 -4.68
CA TRP A 112 -6.64 -0.36 -4.97
C TRP A 112 -5.88 0.22 -3.77
N ASN A 113 -5.67 -0.58 -2.72
CA ASN A 113 -4.86 -0.18 -1.57
C ASN A 113 -3.42 0.11 -2.00
N SER A 114 -2.83 1.06 -1.27
CA SER A 114 -1.46 1.52 -1.47
C SER A 114 -0.68 1.35 -0.18
N ALA A 115 0.56 0.92 -0.28
CA ALA A 115 1.51 0.86 0.82
C ALA A 115 2.88 1.38 0.36
N VAL A 116 3.75 1.71 1.30
CA VAL A 116 5.18 1.78 1.03
C VAL A 116 5.81 0.47 1.52
N ILE A 117 6.80 -0.04 0.80
CA ILE A 117 7.57 -1.18 1.27
C ILE A 117 8.85 -0.65 1.93
N ARG A 118 9.00 -0.95 3.23
CA ARG A 118 10.17 -0.50 4.01
C ARG A 118 11.42 -1.29 3.66
N TYR A 119 11.29 -2.60 3.51
CA TYR A 119 12.35 -3.49 3.06
C TYR A 119 11.77 -4.80 2.52
N VAL A 120 12.56 -5.47 1.67
CA VAL A 120 12.32 -6.82 1.16
C VAL A 120 13.57 -7.65 1.42
N ASN A 121 13.40 -8.81 2.06
CA ASN A 121 14.48 -9.77 2.27
C ASN A 121 14.19 -11.02 1.45
N PHE A 122 15.16 -11.40 0.63
CA PHE A 122 15.16 -12.64 -0.14
C PHE A 122 15.78 -13.75 0.69
#